data_AF-A0A380KJU7-F1
#
_entry.id   AF-A0A380KJU7-F1
#
_cell.length_a   1.000
_cell.length_b   1.000
_cell.length_c   1.000
_cell.angle_alpha   90.00
_cell.angle_beta   90.00
_cell.angle_gamma   90.00
#
_symmetry.space_group_name_H-M   'P 1'
#
loop_
_entity.id
_entity.type
_entity.pdbx_description
1 polymer ?
#
loop_
_entity_poly.entity_id
_entity_poly.type
_entity_poly.pdbx_seq_one_letter_code
_entity_poly.pdbx_strand_id
1 'polypeptide(L)'
;MFRIVQALNNNVALVKNEQDDQAVVMGLGIVFQKKKSDLITPSKVEKVFLLKTEESKENFLTLLKNILLDILTVTYNMIDDLVAKYHFPVQEYLYVSPTDHVYLVYQKLLKGAHQESHLPDISAAYVTEFQMAQEAVAILSQKLSVTFPEDELGRIAIHFINAKREGEVTPSFQISRTKHILELVKQEFSRDNIERTPQ
;
A
#
# COMPACT_ATOMS: atom_id res chain seq x y z
N MET A 1 -20.26 -17.86 3.98
CA MET A 1 -19.97 -18.34 2.60
C MET A 1 -19.67 -17.15 1.69
N PHE A 2 -18.91 -17.31 0.60
CA PHE A 2 -18.66 -16.25 -0.38
C PHE A 2 -19.42 -16.49 -1.69
N ARG A 3 -20.07 -15.44 -2.19
CA ARG A 3 -20.83 -15.46 -3.44
C ARG A 3 -20.26 -14.46 -4.44
N ILE A 4 -20.06 -14.87 -5.69
CA ILE A 4 -19.42 -14.05 -6.73
C ILE A 4 -20.31 -12.87 -7.11
N VAL A 5 -19.78 -11.66 -6.96
CA VAL A 5 -20.36 -10.43 -7.50
C VAL A 5 -19.83 -10.18 -8.91
N GLN A 6 -18.51 -10.31 -9.08
CA GLN A 6 -17.81 -10.07 -10.33
C GLN A 6 -16.57 -10.96 -10.41
N ALA A 7 -16.45 -11.71 -11.51
CA ALA A 7 -15.21 -12.38 -11.88
C ALA A 7 -14.21 -11.34 -12.40
N LEU A 8 -13.01 -11.30 -11.85
CA LEU A 8 -11.95 -10.38 -12.31
C LEU A 8 -11.00 -11.11 -13.26
N ASN A 9 -10.60 -12.34 -12.91
CA ASN A 9 -9.95 -13.30 -13.80
C ASN A 9 -10.21 -14.73 -13.28
N ASN A 10 -9.53 -15.75 -13.83
CA ASN A 10 -9.72 -17.16 -13.43
C ASN A 10 -9.37 -17.44 -11.96
N ASN A 11 -8.52 -16.62 -11.36
CA ASN A 11 -7.94 -16.82 -10.02
C ASN A 11 -8.42 -15.78 -9.00
N VAL A 12 -9.19 -14.77 -9.42
CA VAL A 12 -9.61 -13.65 -8.57
C VAL A 12 -11.05 -13.26 -8.84
N ALA A 13 -11.84 -13.14 -7.77
CA ALA A 13 -13.21 -12.66 -7.83
C ALA A 13 -13.51 -11.65 -6.72
N LEU A 14 -14.31 -10.64 -7.07
CA LEU A 14 -15.05 -9.85 -6.09
C LEU A 14 -16.25 -10.67 -5.63
N VAL A 15 -16.40 -10.83 -4.33
CA VAL A 15 -17.43 -11.63 -3.67
C VAL A 15 -18.13 -10.83 -2.58
N LYS A 16 -19.28 -11.33 -2.16
CA LYS A 16 -19.97 -10.91 -0.94
C LYS A 16 -20.00 -12.04 0.08
N ASN A 17 -19.83 -11.71 1.35
CA ASN A 17 -20.03 -12.64 2.46
C ASN A 17 -21.53 -12.73 2.84
N GLU A 18 -21.86 -13.43 3.92
CA GLU A 18 -23.26 -13.55 4.40
C GLU A 18 -23.81 -12.27 5.05
N GLN A 19 -22.93 -11.35 5.43
CA GLN A 19 -23.27 -10.03 5.98
C GLN A 19 -23.39 -8.95 4.89
N ASP A 20 -23.33 -9.36 3.61
CA ASP A 20 -23.29 -8.49 2.42
C ASP A 20 -22.04 -7.61 2.28
N ASP A 21 -21.00 -7.85 3.10
CA ASP A 21 -19.71 -7.19 2.96
C ASP A 21 -18.98 -7.68 1.72
N GLN A 22 -18.37 -6.74 1.01
CA GLN A 22 -17.58 -7.04 -0.18
C GLN A 22 -16.16 -7.44 0.21
N ALA A 23 -15.67 -8.48 -0.46
CA ALA A 23 -14.31 -8.95 -0.32
C ALA A 23 -13.77 -9.37 -1.69
N VAL A 24 -12.45 -9.37 -1.84
CA VAL A 24 -11.80 -10.05 -2.95
C VAL A 24 -11.26 -11.37 -2.46
N VAL A 25 -11.56 -12.44 -3.20
CA VAL A 25 -10.96 -13.75 -2.96
C VAL A 25 -9.99 -14.08 -4.08
N MET A 26 -8.87 -14.67 -3.69
CA MET A 26 -7.87 -15.20 -4.59
C MET A 26 -7.65 -16.68 -4.34
N GLY A 27 -7.39 -17.42 -5.41
CA GLY A 27 -6.92 -18.79 -5.35
C GLY A 27 -6.87 -19.43 -6.74
N LEU A 28 -6.07 -20.48 -6.89
CA LEU A 28 -5.84 -21.10 -8.18
C LEU A 28 -7.14 -21.66 -8.78
N GLY A 29 -7.55 -21.11 -9.94
CA GLY A 29 -8.75 -21.51 -10.65
C GLY A 29 -10.05 -21.35 -9.84
N ILE A 30 -10.07 -20.42 -8.88
CA ILE A 30 -11.22 -20.22 -7.97
C ILE A 30 -12.49 -19.77 -8.71
N VAL A 31 -12.32 -19.12 -9.87
CA VAL A 31 -13.41 -18.61 -10.73
C VAL A 31 -13.56 -19.45 -12.01
N PHE A 32 -12.70 -20.45 -12.22
CA PHE A 32 -12.74 -21.26 -13.43
C PHE A 32 -14.10 -21.98 -13.57
N GLN A 33 -14.79 -21.73 -14.68
CA GLN A 33 -16.15 -22.20 -14.97
C GLN A 33 -17.25 -21.71 -14.00
N LYS A 34 -17.00 -20.63 -13.25
CA LYS A 34 -17.99 -20.00 -12.36
C LYS A 34 -18.59 -18.74 -13.01
N LYS A 35 -19.83 -18.43 -12.66
CA LYS A 35 -20.56 -17.24 -13.11
C LYS A 35 -20.96 -16.35 -11.93
N LYS A 36 -21.45 -15.15 -12.25
CA LYS A 36 -22.04 -14.25 -11.25
C LYS A 36 -23.09 -14.98 -10.41
N SER A 37 -23.10 -14.72 -9.12
CA SER A 37 -23.94 -15.33 -8.09
C SER A 37 -23.59 -16.78 -7.69
N ASP A 38 -22.58 -17.41 -8.31
CA ASP A 38 -22.11 -18.72 -7.86
C ASP A 38 -21.40 -18.63 -6.51
N LEU A 39 -21.44 -19.74 -5.77
CA LEU A 39 -20.68 -19.89 -4.54
C LEU A 39 -19.23 -20.29 -4.84
N ILE A 40 -18.33 -19.66 -4.09
CA ILE A 40 -16.92 -20.00 -4.04
C ILE A 40 -16.71 -21.16 -3.08
N THR A 41 -15.97 -22.16 -3.53
CA THR A 41 -15.57 -23.29 -2.69
C THR A 41 -14.52 -22.82 -1.68
N PRO A 42 -14.78 -22.88 -0.36
CA PRO A 42 -13.86 -22.37 0.65
C PRO A 42 -12.46 -23.00 0.60
N SER A 43 -12.35 -24.27 0.21
CA SER A 43 -11.06 -24.95 0.08
C SER A 43 -10.18 -24.48 -1.08
N LYS A 44 -10.74 -23.72 -2.03
CA LYS A 44 -9.99 -23.07 -3.12
C LYS A 44 -9.61 -21.63 -2.80
N VAL A 45 -10.05 -21.10 -1.67
CA VAL A 45 -9.70 -19.75 -1.23
C VAL A 45 -8.31 -19.83 -0.61
N GLU A 46 -7.33 -19.23 -1.27
CA GLU A 46 -5.98 -19.09 -0.73
C GLU A 46 -5.84 -17.81 0.09
N LYS A 47 -6.52 -16.74 -0.35
CA LYS A 47 -6.49 -15.46 0.33
C LYS A 47 -7.80 -14.70 0.19
N VAL A 48 -8.16 -13.96 1.24
CA VAL A 48 -9.32 -13.08 1.28
C VAL A 48 -8.84 -11.68 1.66
N PHE A 49 -9.23 -10.68 0.89
CA PHE A 49 -9.03 -9.27 1.18
C PHE A 49 -10.37 -8.62 1.45
N LEU A 50 -10.57 -8.18 2.69
CA LEU A 50 -11.77 -7.46 3.08
C LEU A 50 -11.67 -6.01 2.59
N LEU A 51 -12.67 -5.58 1.82
CA LEU A 51 -12.73 -4.22 1.28
C LEU A 51 -13.66 -3.41 2.17
N LYS A 52 -13.09 -2.70 3.14
CA LYS A 52 -13.84 -1.95 4.16
C LYS A 52 -14.51 -0.69 3.62
N THR A 53 -13.99 -0.14 2.51
CA THR A 53 -14.49 1.08 1.86
C THR A 53 -14.62 0.87 0.35
N GLU A 54 -15.52 1.63 -0.30
CA GLU A 54 -15.61 1.62 -1.77
C GLU A 54 -14.31 2.16 -2.41
N GLU A 55 -13.60 3.08 -1.76
CA GLU A 55 -12.29 3.55 -2.22
C GLU A 55 -11.25 2.42 -2.27
N SER A 56 -11.13 1.63 -1.18
CA SER A 56 -10.25 0.46 -1.13
C SER A 56 -10.55 -0.54 -2.25
N LYS A 57 -11.83 -0.71 -2.57
CA LYS A 57 -12.29 -1.56 -3.66
C LYS A 57 -11.86 -1.02 -5.02
N GLU A 58 -12.15 0.23 -5.33
CA GLU A 58 -11.80 0.85 -6.62
C GLU A 58 -10.28 0.83 -6.86
N ASN A 59 -9.51 1.15 -5.82
CA ASN A 59 -8.06 1.10 -5.88
C ASN A 59 -7.55 -0.32 -6.17
N PHE A 60 -8.03 -1.32 -5.42
CA PHE A 60 -7.63 -2.71 -5.63
C PHE A 60 -8.00 -3.20 -7.05
N LEU A 61 -9.21 -2.90 -7.52
CA LEU A 61 -9.65 -3.25 -8.87
C LEU A 61 -8.79 -2.58 -9.95
N THR A 62 -8.29 -1.38 -9.69
CA THR A 62 -7.38 -0.65 -10.59
C THR A 62 -6.01 -1.31 -10.63
N LEU A 63 -5.44 -1.68 -9.48
CA LEU A 63 -4.16 -2.39 -9.42
C LEU A 63 -4.22 -3.73 -10.17
N LEU A 64 -5.29 -4.51 -9.98
CA LEU A 64 -5.48 -5.79 -10.66
C LEU A 64 -5.48 -5.72 -12.19
N LYS A 65 -5.89 -4.59 -12.78
CA LYS A 65 -5.90 -4.42 -14.24
C LYS A 65 -4.50 -4.29 -14.81
N ASN A 66 -3.58 -3.71 -14.05
CA ASN A 66 -2.29 -3.26 -14.56
C ASN A 66 -1.11 -4.04 -13.99
N ILE A 67 -1.29 -4.70 -12.83
CA ILE A 67 -0.24 -5.34 -12.04
C ILE A 67 -0.40 -6.86 -12.09
N LEU A 68 0.72 -7.56 -12.18
CA LEU A 68 0.76 -9.02 -12.12
C LEU A 68 0.21 -9.52 -10.78
N LEU A 69 -0.63 -10.56 -10.83
CA LEU A 69 -1.28 -11.11 -9.65
C LEU A 69 -0.28 -11.50 -8.57
N ASP A 70 0.84 -12.12 -8.94
CA ASP A 70 1.88 -12.54 -8.00
C ASP A 70 2.45 -11.36 -7.21
N ILE A 71 2.70 -10.22 -7.86
CA ILE A 71 3.23 -9.02 -7.22
C ILE A 71 2.19 -8.42 -6.28
N LEU A 72 0.93 -8.34 -6.73
CA LEU A 72 -0.17 -7.87 -5.91
C LEU A 72 -0.33 -8.74 -4.65
N THR A 73 -0.38 -10.06 -4.80
CA THR A 73 -0.56 -11.01 -3.69
C THR A 73 0.61 -10.95 -2.71
N VAL A 74 1.86 -10.95 -3.20
CA VAL A 74 3.05 -10.85 -2.35
C VAL A 74 3.05 -9.54 -1.57
N THR A 75 2.76 -8.42 -2.22
CA THR A 75 2.82 -7.10 -1.58
C THR A 75 1.74 -6.96 -0.52
N TYR A 76 0.51 -7.39 -0.81
CA TYR A 76 -0.58 -7.35 0.18
C TYR A 76 -0.29 -8.25 1.39
N ASN A 77 0.19 -9.48 1.18
CA ASN A 77 0.54 -10.38 2.28
C ASN A 77 1.67 -9.80 3.14
N MET A 78 2.71 -9.26 2.49
CA MET A 78 3.80 -8.59 3.17
C MET A 78 3.30 -7.42 4.02
N ILE A 79 2.38 -6.59 3.51
CA ILE A 79 1.80 -5.49 4.27
C ILE A 79 0.98 -6.01 5.46
N ASP A 80 0.11 -7.00 5.24
CA ASP A 80 -0.68 -7.62 6.32
C ASP A 80 0.22 -8.12 7.45
N ASP A 81 1.27 -8.88 7.10
CA ASP A 81 2.20 -9.49 8.05
C ASP A 81 2.96 -8.43 8.85
N LEU A 82 3.46 -7.39 8.18
CA LEU A 82 4.20 -6.29 8.81
C LEU A 82 3.29 -5.43 9.69
N VAL A 83 2.11 -5.07 9.21
CA VAL A 83 1.14 -4.28 9.98
C VAL A 83 0.73 -5.03 11.25
N ALA A 84 0.46 -6.34 11.14
CA ALA A 84 0.12 -7.17 12.28
C ALA A 84 1.31 -7.30 13.26
N LYS A 85 2.51 -7.60 12.75
CA LYS A 85 3.72 -7.78 13.57
C LYS A 85 4.07 -6.52 14.36
N TYR A 86 4.04 -5.35 13.72
CA TYR A 86 4.44 -4.09 14.31
C TYR A 86 3.29 -3.34 14.99
N HIS A 87 2.06 -3.89 14.96
CA HIS A 87 0.84 -3.21 15.42
C HIS A 87 0.71 -1.80 14.81
N PHE A 88 1.11 -1.65 13.55
CA PHE A 88 1.35 -0.36 12.93
C PHE A 88 0.03 0.26 12.45
N PRO A 89 -0.38 1.45 12.93
CA PRO A 89 -1.65 2.03 12.56
C PRO A 89 -1.57 2.65 11.16
N VAL A 90 -2.21 2.00 10.19
CA VAL A 90 -2.09 2.38 8.78
C VAL A 90 -3.40 2.86 8.15
N GLN A 91 -3.27 3.78 7.21
CA GLN A 91 -4.31 4.19 6.29
C GLN A 91 -4.50 3.14 5.18
N GLU A 92 -5.70 3.06 4.62
CA GLU A 92 -6.05 2.01 3.64
C GLU A 92 -5.28 2.15 2.31
N TYR A 93 -4.82 3.35 1.96
CA TYR A 93 -4.02 3.55 0.75
C TYR A 93 -2.62 2.88 0.80
N LEU A 94 -2.19 2.39 1.97
CA LEU A 94 -0.92 1.65 2.11
C LEU A 94 -0.88 0.43 1.20
N TYR A 95 -2.00 -0.16 0.83
CA TYR A 95 -1.97 -1.33 -0.05
C TYR A 95 -1.75 -0.96 -1.53
N VAL A 96 -1.97 0.30 -1.89
CA VAL A 96 -1.96 0.76 -3.28
C VAL A 96 -0.58 1.27 -3.65
N SER A 97 -0.09 2.26 -2.90
CA SER A 97 1.13 2.99 -3.25
C SER A 97 2.41 2.14 -3.28
N PRO A 98 2.74 1.30 -2.28
CA PRO A 98 3.90 0.41 -2.37
C PRO A 98 3.70 -0.72 -3.39
N THR A 99 2.47 -1.18 -3.65
CA THR A 99 2.24 -2.21 -4.69
C THR A 99 2.58 -1.68 -6.08
N ASP A 100 2.13 -0.46 -6.41
CA ASP A 100 2.47 0.18 -7.68
C ASP A 100 3.98 0.46 -7.77
N HIS A 101 4.59 0.99 -6.71
CA HIS A 101 6.03 1.22 -6.64
C HIS A 101 6.85 -0.07 -6.81
N VAL A 102 6.51 -1.14 -6.10
CA VAL A 102 7.17 -2.46 -6.22
C VAL A 102 7.03 -3.00 -7.64
N TYR A 103 5.85 -2.87 -8.26
CA TYR A 103 5.65 -3.30 -9.64
C TYR A 103 6.53 -2.53 -10.62
N LEU A 104 6.59 -1.20 -10.51
CA LEU A 104 7.42 -0.35 -11.35
C LEU A 104 8.91 -0.66 -11.19
N VAL A 105 9.38 -0.84 -9.95
CA VAL A 105 10.77 -1.21 -9.67
C VAL A 105 11.09 -2.59 -10.23
N TYR A 106 10.22 -3.58 -9.99
CA TYR A 106 10.37 -4.93 -10.54
C TYR A 106 10.49 -4.91 -12.08
N GLN A 107 9.63 -4.16 -12.76
CA GLN A 107 9.70 -4.00 -14.21
C GLN A 107 11.02 -3.36 -14.69
N LYS A 108 11.55 -2.38 -13.96
CA LYS A 108 12.84 -1.75 -14.27
C LYS A 108 14.01 -2.71 -14.06
N LEU A 109 13.99 -3.49 -12.99
CA LEU A 109 15.01 -4.49 -12.68
C LEU A 109 15.08 -5.56 -13.78
N LEU A 110 13.93 -6.07 -14.22
CA LEU A 110 13.89 -7.03 -15.34
C LEU A 110 14.46 -6.47 -16.66
N LYS A 111 14.40 -5.15 -16.85
CA LYS A 111 14.92 -4.47 -18.04
C LYS A 111 16.37 -4.00 -17.88
N GLY A 112 16.99 -4.18 -16.70
CA GLY A 112 18.29 -3.60 -16.38
C GLY A 112 18.31 -2.07 -16.41
N ALA A 113 17.16 -1.42 -16.19
CA ALA A 113 16.98 0.03 -16.31
C ALA A 113 16.71 0.70 -14.95
N HIS A 114 17.24 0.12 -13.86
CA HIS A 114 17.15 0.74 -12.54
C HIS A 114 18.01 2.01 -12.49
N GLN A 115 17.47 3.05 -11.86
CA GLN A 115 18.20 4.28 -11.59
C GLN A 115 18.22 4.48 -10.08
N GLU A 116 19.41 4.60 -9.53
CA GLU A 116 19.64 4.81 -8.11
C GLU A 116 18.98 6.11 -7.64
N SER A 117 18.34 6.05 -6.48
CA SER A 117 17.76 7.19 -5.79
C SER A 117 18.63 7.64 -4.62
N HIS A 118 18.96 8.93 -4.58
CA HIS A 118 19.70 9.54 -3.46
C HIS A 118 18.73 10.19 -2.48
N LEU A 119 18.03 9.36 -1.71
CA LEU A 119 17.22 9.84 -0.61
C LEU A 119 18.10 10.20 0.61
N PRO A 120 17.72 11.21 1.40
CA PRO A 120 18.33 11.42 2.71
C PRO A 120 18.20 10.16 3.57
N ASP A 121 19.19 9.88 4.41
CA ASP A 121 19.10 8.80 5.39
C ASP A 121 18.02 9.12 6.42
N ILE A 122 16.96 8.33 6.40
CA ILE A 122 15.80 8.42 7.30
C ILE A 122 15.81 7.34 8.40
N SER A 123 16.80 6.45 8.39
CA SER A 123 16.85 5.26 9.28
C SER A 123 16.86 5.64 10.76
N ALA A 124 17.57 6.72 11.13
CA ALA A 124 17.65 7.20 12.51
C ALA A 124 16.37 7.91 12.98
N ALA A 125 15.63 8.54 12.06
CA ALA A 125 14.43 9.31 12.38
C ALA A 125 13.15 8.45 12.41
N TYR A 126 13.13 7.36 11.62
CA TYR A 126 11.96 6.50 11.41
C TYR A 126 12.35 5.03 11.57
N VAL A 127 12.79 4.67 12.79
CA VAL A 127 13.38 3.35 13.10
C VAL A 127 12.42 2.21 12.77
N THR A 128 11.15 2.31 13.19
CA THR A 128 10.15 1.26 12.96
C THR A 128 9.83 1.10 11.49
N GLU A 129 9.58 2.21 10.79
CA GLU A 129 9.23 2.21 9.37
C GLU A 129 10.39 1.71 8.50
N PHE A 130 11.63 2.02 8.88
CA PHE A 130 12.83 1.52 8.21
C PHE A 130 13.04 0.02 8.45
N GLN A 131 12.81 -0.49 9.66
CA GLN A 131 12.83 -1.93 9.94
C GLN A 131 11.76 -2.68 9.14
N MET A 132 10.54 -2.15 9.08
CA MET A 132 9.48 -2.69 8.23
C MET A 132 9.89 -2.72 6.76
N ALA A 133 10.59 -1.68 6.27
CA ALA A 133 11.10 -1.65 4.90
C ALA A 133 12.20 -2.69 4.64
N GLN A 134 13.10 -2.92 5.59
CA GLN A 134 14.12 -3.97 5.49
C GLN A 134 13.49 -5.36 5.36
N GLU A 135 12.51 -5.66 6.21
CA GLU A 135 11.78 -6.93 6.15
C GLU A 135 10.95 -7.06 4.86
N ALA A 136 10.30 -5.97 4.44
CA ALA A 136 9.56 -5.90 3.18
C ALA A 136 10.45 -6.24 1.98
N VAL A 137 11.61 -5.60 1.86
CA VAL A 137 12.57 -5.84 0.78
C VAL A 137 13.07 -7.29 0.79
N ALA A 138 13.32 -7.87 1.96
CA ALA A 138 13.74 -9.26 2.09
C ALA A 138 12.65 -10.22 1.59
N ILE A 139 11.39 -10.01 2.00
CA ILE A 139 10.24 -10.82 1.56
C ILE A 139 10.05 -10.71 0.04
N LEU A 140 10.06 -9.49 -0.49
CA LEU A 140 9.89 -9.23 -1.92
C LEU A 140 11.00 -9.90 -2.73
N SER A 141 12.25 -9.77 -2.30
CA SER A 141 13.40 -10.38 -2.99
C SER A 141 13.28 -11.91 -3.04
N GLN A 142 12.88 -12.52 -1.91
CA GLN A 142 12.69 -13.97 -1.83
C GLN A 142 11.52 -14.44 -2.70
N LYS A 143 10.36 -13.78 -2.62
CA LYS A 143 9.13 -14.23 -3.28
C LYS A 143 9.11 -13.94 -4.78
N LEU A 144 9.73 -12.84 -5.21
CA LEU A 144 9.79 -12.44 -6.62
C LEU A 144 11.07 -12.90 -7.32
N SER A 145 11.99 -13.55 -6.60
CA SER A 145 13.26 -14.06 -7.15
C SER A 145 14.08 -12.97 -7.86
N VAL A 146 14.11 -11.76 -7.28
CA VAL A 146 14.90 -10.62 -7.77
C VAL A 146 15.66 -10.00 -6.60
N THR A 147 16.77 -9.33 -6.90
CA THR A 147 17.50 -8.54 -5.90
C THR A 147 17.08 -7.09 -6.00
N PHE A 148 16.39 -6.58 -4.99
CA PHE A 148 16.09 -5.17 -4.89
C PHE A 148 17.35 -4.39 -4.45
N PRO A 149 17.62 -3.22 -5.05
CA PRO A 149 18.76 -2.39 -4.69
C PRO A 149 18.55 -1.68 -3.34
N GLU A 150 19.64 -1.27 -2.70
CA GLU A 150 19.62 -0.73 -1.33
C GLU A 150 18.80 0.56 -1.19
N ASP A 151 18.74 1.37 -2.25
CA ASP A 151 17.94 2.61 -2.28
C ASP A 151 16.43 2.36 -2.13
N GLU A 152 15.97 1.13 -2.37
CA GLU A 152 14.58 0.74 -2.16
C GLU A 152 14.19 0.64 -0.68
N LEU A 153 15.15 0.48 0.24
CA LEU A 153 14.89 0.53 1.68
C LEU A 153 14.27 1.87 2.09
N GLY A 154 14.91 2.97 1.66
CA GLY A 154 14.41 4.32 1.93
C GLY A 154 13.08 4.59 1.24
N ARG A 155 12.93 4.15 -0.01
CA ARG A 155 11.71 4.38 -0.81
C ARG A 155 10.51 3.63 -0.25
N ILE A 156 10.68 2.37 0.16
CA ILE A 156 9.62 1.59 0.81
C ILE A 156 9.32 2.13 2.20
N ALA A 157 10.32 2.56 2.98
CA ALA A 157 10.09 3.19 4.27
C ALA A 157 9.20 4.44 4.17
N ILE A 158 9.36 5.25 3.13
CA ILE A 158 8.50 6.43 2.88
C ILE A 158 7.02 6.03 2.73
N HIS A 159 6.72 4.90 2.08
CA HIS A 159 5.33 4.43 1.99
C HIS A 159 4.73 4.13 3.35
N PHE A 160 5.49 3.48 4.26
CA PHE A 160 5.05 3.24 5.63
C PHE A 160 4.92 4.53 6.45
N ILE A 161 5.87 5.46 6.31
CA ILE A 161 5.83 6.76 6.99
C ILE A 161 4.56 7.51 6.60
N ASN A 162 4.29 7.63 5.31
CA ASN A 162 3.13 8.36 4.81
C ASN A 162 1.84 7.69 5.30
N ALA A 163 1.76 6.36 5.20
CA ALA A 163 0.57 5.59 5.55
C ALA A 163 0.22 5.60 7.04
N LYS A 164 1.12 6.01 7.93
CA LYS A 164 0.85 6.04 9.36
C LYS A 164 -0.34 6.97 9.65
N ARG A 165 -1.34 6.49 10.39
CA ARG A 165 -2.49 7.32 10.82
C ARG A 165 -2.06 8.30 11.92
N GLU A 166 -2.47 9.57 11.78
CA GLU A 166 -2.21 10.59 12.80
C GLU A 166 -2.99 10.29 14.09
N GLY A 167 -2.24 10.23 15.20
CA GLY A 167 -2.70 9.82 16.53
C GLY A 167 -1.54 9.33 17.41
N GLU A 168 -0.47 8.81 16.79
CA GLU A 168 0.77 8.38 17.45
C GLU A 168 2.02 8.83 16.66
N VAL A 169 2.00 10.09 16.21
CA VAL A 169 3.22 10.73 15.72
C VAL A 169 3.91 11.32 16.94
N THR A 170 5.08 10.81 17.33
CA THR A 170 6.03 11.61 18.11
C THR A 170 6.49 12.76 17.21
N PRO A 171 6.04 14.00 17.44
CA PRO A 171 6.26 15.07 16.50
C PRO A 171 7.36 15.96 17.04
N SER A 172 8.62 15.73 16.67
CA SER A 172 9.68 16.66 17.07
C SER A 172 10.19 17.51 15.90
N PHE A 173 10.36 16.96 14.70
CA PHE A 173 11.05 17.69 13.62
C PHE A 173 10.16 18.24 12.49
N GLN A 174 9.19 17.48 11.97
CA GLN A 174 8.37 17.93 10.83
C GLN A 174 7.32 18.99 11.20
N ILE A 175 6.74 18.91 12.40
CA ILE A 175 5.83 19.95 12.91
C ILE A 175 6.56 21.27 13.07
N SER A 176 7.83 21.26 13.50
CA SER A 176 8.63 22.47 13.68
C SER A 176 8.89 23.21 12.36
N ARG A 177 9.29 22.49 11.29
CA ARG A 177 9.49 23.14 9.98
C ARG A 177 8.21 23.64 9.37
N THR A 178 7.12 22.89 9.47
CA THR A 178 5.82 23.31 8.92
C THR A 178 5.30 24.56 9.63
N LYS A 179 5.43 24.62 10.97
CA LYS A 179 5.12 25.83 11.75
C LYS A 179 6.00 27.01 11.35
N HIS A 180 7.31 26.77 11.17
CA HIS A 180 8.24 27.81 10.77
C HIS A 180 7.94 28.36 9.37
N ILE A 181 7.63 27.49 8.39
CA ILE A 181 7.22 27.90 7.04
C ILE A 181 5.90 28.68 7.11
N LEU A 182 4.92 28.24 7.90
CA LEU A 182 3.67 28.98 8.09
C LEU A 182 3.89 30.34 8.75
N GLU A 183 4.85 30.46 9.66
CA GLU A 183 5.25 31.75 10.25
C GLU A 183 5.90 32.67 9.22
N LEU A 184 6.84 32.18 8.42
CA LEU A 184 7.46 32.97 7.35
C LEU A 184 6.43 33.43 6.32
N VAL A 185 5.54 32.54 5.90
CA VAL A 185 4.45 32.86 4.96
C VAL A 185 3.50 33.91 5.56
N LYS A 186 3.14 33.78 6.84
CA LYS A 186 2.33 34.81 7.54
C LYS A 186 3.04 36.15 7.63
N GLN A 187 4.34 36.16 7.92
CA GLN A 187 5.13 37.39 7.99
C GLN A 187 5.16 38.12 6.65
N GLU A 188 5.37 37.40 5.54
CA GLU A 188 5.32 38.00 4.20
C GLU A 188 3.92 38.53 3.87
N PHE A 189 2.84 37.78 4.16
CA PHE A 189 1.48 38.29 3.95
C PHE A 189 1.15 39.53 4.80
N SER A 190 1.59 39.58 6.05
CA SER A 190 1.43 40.77 6.89
C SER A 190 2.21 41.98 6.35
N ARG A 191 3.38 41.76 5.74
CA ARG A 191 4.18 42.81 5.13
C ARG A 191 3.45 43.47 3.95
N ASP A 192 2.70 42.67 3.19
CA ASP A 192 1.93 43.13 2.02
C ASP A 192 0.48 43.53 2.36
N ASN A 193 0.11 43.62 3.64
CA ASN A 193 -1.26 43.88 4.13
C ASN A 193 -2.32 42.90 3.57
N ILE A 194 -1.92 41.65 3.32
CA ILE A 194 -2.81 40.59 2.87
C ILE A 194 -3.37 39.88 4.10
N GLU A 195 -4.61 40.23 4.47
CA GLU A 195 -5.32 39.59 5.57
C GLU A 195 -6.24 38.46 5.09
N ARG A 196 -6.41 37.44 5.93
CA ARG A 196 -7.43 36.42 5.69
C ARG A 196 -8.81 37.07 5.78
N THR A 197 -9.62 36.88 4.75
CA THR A 197 -11.03 37.24 4.80
C THR A 197 -11.69 36.43 5.93
N PRO A 198 -12.38 37.07 6.88
CA PRO A 198 -13.14 36.33 7.89
C PRO A 198 -14.22 35.49 7.21
N GLN A 199 -14.39 34.25 7.66
CA GLN A 199 -15.46 33.34 7.23
C GLN A 199 -16.81 33.76 7.80
#